data_AF-A0AAD2K7J3-F1
#
_entry.id   AF-A0AAD2K7J3-F1
#
_cell.length_a   1.000
_cell.length_b   1.000
_cell.length_c   1.000
_cell.angle_alpha   90.00
_cell.angle_beta   90.00
_cell.angle_gamma   90.00
#
_symmetry.space_group_name_H-M   'P 1'
#
loop_
_entity.id
_entity.type
_entity.pdbx_description
1 polymer ?
#
loop_
_entity_poly.entity_id
_entity_poly.type
_entity_poly.pdbx_seq_one_letter_code
_entity_poly.pdbx_strand_id
1 'polypeptide(L)'
;MDVYVQITGLDSGKTRGVKALLDSGCSTCCIDTDYARAEKLDIQELPQPIVARNANNTENISGRITHYVDLRMRIGLTWRHAHSF
;
A
#
# COMPACT_ATOMS: atom_id res chain seq x y z
N MET A 1 -8.72 -10.59 1.58
CA MET A 1 -8.10 -11.62 0.70
C MET A 1 -6.74 -11.11 0.29
N ASP A 2 -5.70 -11.95 0.30
CA ASP A 2 -4.39 -11.50 -0.19
C ASP A 2 -4.28 -11.68 -1.70
N VAL A 3 -3.77 -10.66 -2.38
CA VAL A 3 -3.50 -10.66 -3.82
C VAL A 3 -2.05 -10.30 -4.07
N TYR A 4 -1.43 -10.99 -5.03
CA TYR A 4 -0.10 -10.59 -5.51
C TYR A 4 -0.24 -9.40 -6.45
N VAL A 5 0.50 -8.34 -6.14
CA VAL A 5 0.54 -7.12 -6.93
C VAL A 5 1.99 -6.71 -7.19
N GLN A 6 2.21 -5.95 -8.23
CA GLN A 6 3.44 -5.18 -8.38
C GLN A 6 3.18 -3.74 -7.99
N ILE A 7 4.04 -3.17 -7.15
CA ILE A 7 4.06 -1.74 -6.85
C ILE A 7 5.30 -1.12 -7.46
N THR A 8 5.18 0.10 -7.94
CA THR A 8 6.27 0.90 -8.48
C THR A 8 6.24 2.29 -7.84
N GLY A 9 7.31 2.68 -7.15
CA GLY A 9 7.49 4.05 -6.67
C GLY A 9 7.60 5.01 -7.86
N LEU A 10 6.76 6.04 -7.92
CA LEU A 10 6.78 6.98 -9.04
C LEU A 10 8.01 7.89 -9.03
N ASP A 11 8.57 8.11 -7.84
CA ASP A 11 9.81 8.84 -7.59
C ASP A 11 11.03 8.13 -8.18
N SER A 12 11.15 6.83 -7.93
CA SER A 12 12.36 6.04 -8.16
C SER A 12 12.26 5.10 -9.35
N GLY A 13 11.03 4.85 -9.85
CA GLY A 13 10.73 3.85 -10.87
C GLY A 13 10.96 2.40 -10.41
N LYS A 14 11.33 2.17 -9.14
CA LYS A 14 11.65 0.83 -8.63
C LYS A 14 10.39 0.02 -8.47
N THR A 15 10.37 -1.18 -9.07
CA THR A 15 9.23 -2.10 -9.03
C THR A 15 9.50 -3.27 -8.09
N ARG A 16 8.49 -3.69 -7.33
CA ARG A 16 8.53 -4.80 -6.36
C ARG A 16 7.26 -5.62 -6.44
N GLY A 17 7.39 -6.94 -6.26
CA GLY A 17 6.24 -7.82 -6.05
C GLY A 17 5.90 -7.89 -4.56
N VAL A 18 4.64 -7.67 -4.20
CA VAL A 18 4.16 -7.69 -2.82
C VAL A 18 2.85 -8.46 -2.71
N LYS A 19 2.59 -9.02 -1.53
CA LYS A 19 1.23 -9.46 -1.17
C LYS A 19 0.51 -8.26 -0.57
N ALA A 20 -0.60 -7.87 -1.17
CA ALA A 20 -1.45 -6.80 -0.68
C ALA A 20 -2.79 -7.38 -0.22
N LEU A 21 -3.38 -6.77 0.81
CA LEU A 21 -4.71 -7.11 1.26
C LEU A 21 -5.74 -6.41 0.35
N LEU A 22 -6.57 -7.19 -0.34
CA LEU A 22 -7.81 -6.71 -0.94
C LEU A 22 -8.88 -6.67 0.15
N ASP A 23 -9.25 -5.44 0.54
CA ASP A 23 -10.21 -5.15 1.60
C ASP A 23 -11.31 -4.21 1.11
N SER A 24 -12.50 -4.76 0.88
CA SER A 24 -13.69 -4.00 0.49
C SER A 24 -14.31 -3.23 1.66
N GLY A 25 -13.89 -3.50 2.90
CA GLY A 25 -14.32 -2.79 4.10
C GLY A 25 -13.55 -1.50 4.35
N CYS A 26 -12.50 -1.22 3.55
CA CYS A 26 -11.70 -0.01 3.67
C CYS A 26 -12.18 1.06 2.68
N SER A 27 -12.43 2.27 3.19
CA SER A 27 -12.84 3.40 2.36
C SER A 27 -11.71 4.01 1.52
N THR A 28 -10.45 3.60 1.78
CA THR A 28 -9.26 4.13 1.10
C THR A 28 -8.21 3.04 0.93
N CYS A 29 -7.23 3.28 0.07
CA CYS A 29 -6.01 2.48 0.04
C CYS A 29 -5.07 2.96 1.15
N CYS A 30 -4.48 2.02 1.89
CA CYS A 30 -3.48 2.33 2.91
C CYS A 30 -2.24 1.43 2.74
N ILE A 31 -1.11 1.93 3.21
CA ILE A 31 0.16 1.21 3.22
C ILE A 31 0.77 1.33 4.61
N ASP A 32 1.43 0.27 5.07
CA ASP A 32 2.15 0.29 6.33
C ASP A 32 3.32 1.29 6.27
N THR A 33 3.47 2.08 7.33
CA THR A 33 4.47 3.17 7.36
C THR A 33 5.89 2.63 7.46
N ASP A 34 6.09 1.56 8.21
CA ASP A 34 7.42 0.97 8.38
C ASP A 34 7.86 0.25 7.09
N TYR A 35 6.92 -0.40 6.39
CA TYR A 35 7.13 -0.93 5.06
C TYR A 35 7.52 0.17 4.06
N ALA A 36 6.79 1.28 4.00
CA ALA A 36 7.09 2.39 3.10
C ALA A 36 8.49 2.97 3.34
N ARG A 37 8.90 3.08 4.61
CA ARG A 37 10.25 3.51 5.00
C ARG A 37 11.32 2.50 4.60
N ALA A 38 11.09 1.20 4.85
CA ALA A 38 12.03 0.15 4.52
C ALA A 38 12.31 0.07 3.01
N GLU A 39 11.28 0.25 2.19
CA GLU A 39 11.40 0.28 0.72
C GLU A 39 11.89 1.63 0.17
N LYS A 40 12.09 2.63 1.03
CA LYS A 40 12.53 3.98 0.67
C LYS A 40 11.61 4.63 -0.36
N LEU A 41 10.30 4.48 -0.16
CA LEU A 41 9.30 5.21 -0.94
C LEU A 41 9.35 6.70 -0.58
N ASP A 42 8.98 7.56 -1.52
CA ASP A 42 8.84 8.99 -1.26
C ASP A 42 7.59 9.26 -0.40
N ILE A 43 7.79 9.38 0.90
CA ILE A 43 6.73 9.64 1.89
C ILE A 43 6.54 11.16 2.01
N GLN A 44 5.35 11.63 1.65
CA GLN A 44 4.99 13.05 1.62
C GLN A 44 3.94 13.37 2.69
N GLU A 45 4.03 14.54 3.32
CA GLU A 45 3.04 14.99 4.30
C GLU A 45 1.69 15.29 3.63
N LEU A 46 0.60 14.85 4.26
CA LEU A 46 -0.74 15.24 3.87
C LEU A 46 -1.01 16.68 4.33
N PRO A 47 -1.65 17.53 3.49
CA PRO A 47 -2.06 18.87 3.90
C PRO A 47 -3.01 18.87 5.11
N GLN A 48 -3.79 17.80 5.27
CA GLN A 48 -4.67 17.60 6.41
C GLN A 48 -4.63 16.11 6.85
N PRO A 49 -4.37 15.81 8.13
CA PRO A 49 -4.40 14.44 8.64
C PRO A 49 -5.79 13.80 8.53
N ILE A 50 -5.84 12.54 8.13
CA ILE A 50 -7.07 11.76 8.01
C ILE A 50 -7.29 10.98 9.31
N VAL A 51 -8.50 11.06 9.88
CA VAL A 51 -8.87 10.28 11.06
C VAL A 51 -9.10 8.83 10.63
N ALA A 52 -8.18 7.94 10.99
CA ALA A 52 -8.37 6.50 10.80
C ALA A 52 -9.36 5.98 11.84
N ARG A 53 -10.39 5.27 11.38
CA ARG A 53 -11.40 4.64 12.24
C ARG A 53 -11.38 3.12 12.03
N ASN A 54 -11.59 2.40 13.11
CA ASN A 54 -11.79 0.95 13.08
C ASN A 54 -13.21 0.61 12.61
N ALA A 55 -13.47 -0.66 12.32
CA ALA A 55 -14.80 -1.13 11.89
C ALA A 55 -15.92 -0.84 12.91
N ASN A 56 -15.59 -0.73 14.20
CA ASN A 56 -16.52 -0.34 15.27
C ASN A 56 -16.61 1.19 15.47
N ASN A 57 -16.10 1.98 14.54
CA ASN A 57 -16.11 3.44 14.50
C ASN A 57 -15.26 4.17 15.56
N THR A 58 -14.55 3.44 16.43
CA THR A 58 -13.56 4.06 17.32
C THR A 58 -12.38 4.57 16.51
N GLU A 59 -11.67 5.58 17.03
CA GLU A 59 -10.43 6.03 16.41
C GLU A 59 -9.35 4.95 16.52
N ASN A 60 -8.50 4.89 15.51
CA ASN A 60 -7.37 3.98 15.50
C ASN A 60 -6.34 4.42 16.56
N ILE A 61 -5.89 3.47 17.39
CA ILE A 61 -4.96 3.75 18.49
C ILE A 61 -3.58 4.20 18.01
N SER A 62 -3.19 3.82 16.79
CA SER A 62 -1.95 4.26 16.16
C SER A 62 -2.04 5.70 15.64
N GLY A 63 -3.19 6.36 15.83
CA GLY A 63 -3.39 7.77 15.52
C GLY A 63 -3.96 8.00 14.12
N ARG A 64 -3.64 9.17 13.57
CA ARG A 64 -4.14 9.66 12.28
C ARG A 64 -3.18 9.31 11.16
N ILE A 65 -3.70 9.17 9.94
CA ILE A 65 -2.86 9.09 8.74
C ILE A 65 -2.41 10.51 8.41
N THR A 66 -1.10 10.74 8.43
CA THR A 66 -0.50 12.08 8.25
C THR A 66 0.34 12.19 6.99
N HIS A 67 0.60 11.08 6.31
CA HIS A 67 1.46 11.04 5.13
C HIS A 67 0.84 10.16 4.04
N TYR A 68 1.31 10.33 2.81
CA TYR A 68 0.97 9.49 1.66
C TYR A 68 2.23 9.15 0.85
N VAL A 69 2.05 8.20 -0.09
CA VAL A 69 3.04 7.85 -1.10
C VAL A 69 2.33 7.75 -2.45
N ASP A 70 2.99 8.17 -3.51
CA ASP A 70 2.49 8.01 -4.88
C ASP A 70 3.10 6.76 -5.53
N LEU A 71 2.23 5.80 -5.85
CA LEU A 71 2.63 4.50 -6.39
C LEU A 71 1.81 4.14 -7.62
N ARG A 72 2.45 3.45 -8.56
CA ARG A 72 1.73 2.67 -9.58
C ARG A 72 1.56 1.25 -9.09
N MET A 73 0.31 0.79 -8.98
CA MET A 73 -0.01 -0.61 -8.66
C MET A 73 -0.48 -1.36 -9.91
N ARG A 74 0.00 -2.60 -10.10
CA ARG A 74 -0.48 -3.55 -11.11
C ARG A 74 -0.99 -4.81 -10.41
N ILE A 75 -2.27 -5.10 -10.60
CA ILE A 75 -2.94 -6.29 -10.06
C ILE A 75 -3.05 -7.33 -11.17
N GLY A 76 -2.82 -8.62 -10.86
CA GLY A 76 -3.12 -9.71 -11.79
C GLY A 76 -1.98 -10.16 -12.70
N LEU A 77 -0.73 -9.77 -12.44
CA LEU A 77 0.41 -10.47 -13.02
C LEU A 77 0.65 -11.75 -12.23
N THR A 78 0.02 -12.84 -12.66
CA THR A 78 0.43 -14.18 -12.24
C THR A 78 1.91 -14.35 -12.54
N TRP A 79 2.74 -14.61 -11.52
CA TRP A 79 4.00 -15.32 -11.70
C TRP A 79 3.64 -16.73 -12.19
N ARG A 80 3.37 -16.88 -13.49
CA ARG A 80 3.47 -18.20 -14.11
C ARG A 80 4.96 -18.46 -14.21
N HIS A 81 5.44 -19.46 -13.45
CA HIS A 81 6.67 -20.15 -13.77
C HIS A 81 6.67 -20.41 -15.27
N ALA A 82 7.54 -19.72 -16.01
CA ALA A 82 7.96 -20.18 -17.31
C ALA A 82 8.84 -21.41 -17.07
N HIS A 83 8.22 -22.56 -16.81
CA HIS A 83 8.87 -23.82 -17.07
C HIS A 83 8.82 -24.02 -18.58
N SER A 84 9.94 -23.70 -19.22
CA SER A 84 10.25 -24.17 -20.56
C SER A 84 10.25 -25.70 -20.53
N PHE A 85 9.43 -26.31 -21.39
CA PHE A 85 9.63 -27.70 -21.81
C PHE A 85 10.71 -27.75 -22.90
#